data_AF-A0A2M7TWD9-F1
#
_entry.id   AF-A0A2M7TWD9-F1
#
_cell.length_a   1.000
_cell.length_b   1.000
_cell.length_c   1.000
_cell.angle_alpha   90.00
_cell.angle_beta   90.00
_cell.angle_gamma   90.00
#
_symmetry.space_group_name_H-M   'P 1'
#
loop_
_entity.id
_entity.type
_entity.pdbx_description
1 polymer ?
#
loop_
_entity_poly.entity_id
_entity_poly.type
_entity_poly.pdbx_seq_one_letter_code
_entity_poly.pdbx_strand_id
1 'polypeptide(L)'
;MKKQKSTLHLICGLPGTGKTTLSKKIEKETGAVRMCPDEWIKEIWANDAETTGNTYRDKIEQLQWKLGKEILKSGTDIIIEWGTWGKDERDRLRNEAKTLGSHVKPYYLHAEKEVLKAHILERNKNLGKYEFLMPENTLDEELDKAIATFEVPTEEELEEYDK
;
A
#
# COMPACT_ATOMS: atom_id res chain seq x y z
N MET A 1 -21.70 24.25 5.96
CA MET A 1 -21.87 22.78 5.84
C MET A 1 -20.79 22.13 6.69
N LYS A 2 -21.11 21.18 7.59
CA LYS A 2 -20.07 20.42 8.30
C LYS A 2 -19.32 19.60 7.26
N LYS A 3 -18.00 19.80 7.11
CA LYS A 3 -17.17 18.93 6.27
C LYS A 3 -17.29 17.52 6.82
N GLN A 4 -17.68 16.57 5.97
CA GLN A 4 -17.63 15.16 6.33
C GLN A 4 -16.16 14.78 6.56
N LYS A 5 -15.89 14.07 7.65
CA LYS A 5 -14.54 13.67 8.02
C LYS A 5 -14.10 12.54 7.09
N SER A 6 -13.07 12.81 6.28
CA SER A 6 -12.47 11.83 5.36
C SER A 6 -11.67 10.77 6.12
N THR A 7 -11.44 9.63 5.47
CA THR A 7 -10.71 8.49 5.99
C THR A 7 -9.48 8.19 5.11
N LEU A 8 -8.33 8.06 5.77
CA LEU A 8 -7.15 7.42 5.21
C LEU A 8 -7.23 5.91 5.52
N HIS A 9 -7.38 5.08 4.50
CA HIS A 9 -7.22 3.63 4.58
C HIS A 9 -5.75 3.27 4.35
N LEU A 10 -5.06 2.82 5.39
CA LEU A 10 -3.63 2.54 5.37
C LEU A 10 -3.38 1.04 5.23
N ILE A 11 -2.89 0.59 4.08
CA ILE A 11 -2.72 -0.83 3.77
C ILE A 11 -1.28 -1.27 4.06
N CYS A 12 -1.13 -2.20 4.98
CA CYS A 12 0.15 -2.70 5.48
C CYS A 12 0.27 -4.21 5.22
N GLY A 13 1.40 -4.65 4.64
CA GLY A 13 1.67 -6.07 4.46
C GLY A 13 2.66 -6.40 3.33
N LEU A 14 3.20 -7.61 3.39
CA LEU A 14 4.18 -8.13 2.44
C LEU A 14 3.60 -8.39 1.03
N PRO A 15 4.42 -8.49 -0.03
CA PRO A 15 3.96 -9.01 -1.32
C PRO A 15 3.26 -10.36 -1.17
N GLY A 16 2.16 -10.58 -1.90
CA GLY A 16 1.39 -11.83 -1.82
C GLY A 16 0.33 -11.90 -0.70
N THR A 17 0.23 -10.91 0.20
CA THR A 17 -0.78 -10.91 1.28
C THR A 17 -2.21 -10.53 0.83
N GLY A 18 -2.40 -10.12 -0.44
CA GLY A 18 -3.71 -9.74 -0.96
C GLY A 18 -4.09 -8.27 -0.79
N LYS A 19 -3.10 -7.38 -0.55
CA LYS A 19 -3.29 -5.93 -0.41
C LYS A 19 -4.15 -5.32 -1.51
N THR A 20 -3.80 -5.54 -2.78
CA THR A 20 -4.51 -4.99 -3.94
C THR A 20 -5.96 -5.43 -3.99
N THR A 21 -6.23 -6.69 -3.62
CA THR A 21 -7.60 -7.21 -3.55
C THR A 21 -8.42 -6.47 -2.50
N LEU A 22 -7.87 -6.26 -1.30
CA LEU A 22 -8.53 -5.48 -0.25
C LEU A 22 -8.71 -4.02 -0.66
N SER A 23 -7.69 -3.38 -1.21
CA SER A 23 -7.74 -1.98 -1.62
C SER A 23 -8.81 -1.74 -2.69
N LYS A 24 -8.89 -2.60 -3.70
CA LYS A 24 -9.94 -2.52 -4.73
C LYS A 24 -11.34 -2.74 -4.15
N LYS A 25 -11.48 -3.59 -3.12
CA LYS A 25 -12.73 -3.77 -2.41
C LYS A 25 -13.14 -2.49 -1.67
N ILE A 26 -12.22 -1.91 -0.90
CA ILE A 26 -12.46 -0.63 -0.19
C ILE A 26 -12.81 0.48 -1.19
N GLU A 27 -12.04 0.63 -2.26
CA GLU A 27 -12.27 1.61 -3.33
C GLU A 27 -13.69 1.50 -3.90
N LYS A 28 -14.16 0.27 -4.18
CA LYS A 28 -15.51 0.02 -4.68
C LYS A 28 -16.60 0.34 -3.65
N GLU A 29 -16.36 0.04 -2.38
CA GLU A 29 -17.35 0.18 -1.30
C GLU A 29 -17.49 1.63 -0.79
N THR A 30 -16.39 2.39 -0.76
CA THR A 30 -16.36 3.74 -0.18
C THR A 30 -16.21 4.85 -1.21
N GLY A 31 -15.78 4.53 -2.44
CA GLY A 31 -15.38 5.52 -3.44
C GLY A 31 -14.04 6.20 -3.14
N ALA A 32 -13.25 5.64 -2.20
CA ALA A 32 -11.93 6.17 -1.86
C ALA A 32 -10.98 6.14 -3.05
N VAL A 33 -10.16 7.18 -3.19
CA VAL A 33 -9.16 7.26 -4.27
C VAL A 33 -7.92 6.46 -3.89
N ARG A 34 -7.57 5.47 -4.73
CA ARG A 34 -6.45 4.57 -4.47
C ARG A 34 -5.11 5.14 -4.96
N MET A 35 -4.14 5.18 -4.06
CA MET A 35 -2.75 5.57 -4.31
C MET A 35 -1.90 4.30 -4.35
N CYS A 36 -1.74 3.76 -5.56
CA CYS A 36 -0.94 2.57 -5.83
C CYS A 36 0.29 2.97 -6.66
N PRO A 37 1.51 2.98 -6.08
CA PRO A 37 2.72 3.37 -6.80
C PRO A 37 2.99 2.43 -7.98
N ASP A 38 2.66 1.14 -7.83
CA ASP A 38 2.89 0.14 -8.88
C ASP A 38 2.15 0.50 -10.17
N GLU A 39 0.89 0.91 -10.05
CA GLU A 39 0.07 1.36 -11.17
C GLU A 39 0.67 2.60 -11.84
N TRP A 40 1.12 3.59 -11.05
CA TRP A 40 1.69 4.82 -11.60
C TRP A 40 3.02 4.55 -12.30
N ILE A 41 3.88 3.71 -11.72
CA ILE A 41 5.15 3.31 -12.32
C ILE A 41 4.89 2.57 -13.64
N LYS A 42 3.96 1.61 -13.63
CA LYS A 42 3.61 0.82 -14.82
C LYS A 42 2.99 1.67 -15.93
N GLU A 43 2.18 2.67 -15.61
CA GLU A 43 1.63 3.57 -16.62
C GLU A 43 2.68 4.53 -17.21
N ILE A 44 3.60 5.04 -16.39
CA ILE A 44 4.58 6.04 -16.85
C ILE A 44 5.72 5.40 -17.64
N TRP A 45 6.26 4.27 -17.17
CA TRP A 45 7.44 3.62 -17.77
C TRP A 45 7.12 2.40 -18.63
N ALA A 46 5.91 1.84 -18.54
CA ALA A 46 5.49 0.66 -19.30
C ALA A 46 6.53 -0.49 -19.23
N ASN A 47 7.25 -0.73 -20.32
CA ASN A 47 8.24 -1.80 -20.42
C ASN A 47 9.48 -1.57 -19.53
N ASP A 48 9.77 -0.32 -19.15
CA ASP A 48 10.92 0.04 -18.31
C ASP A 48 10.53 0.18 -16.83
N ALA A 49 9.31 -0.23 -16.45
CA ALA A 49 8.79 -0.08 -15.09
C ALA A 49 9.64 -0.83 -14.06
N GLU A 50 10.03 -2.07 -14.37
CA GLU A 50 10.85 -2.95 -13.52
C GLU A 50 12.26 -2.44 -13.30
N THR A 51 12.79 -1.66 -14.26
CA THR A 51 14.16 -1.17 -14.25
C THR A 51 14.18 0.28 -13.79
N THR A 52 13.99 1.21 -14.74
CA THR A 52 14.08 2.65 -14.50
C THR A 52 12.92 3.11 -13.62
N GLY A 53 11.71 2.63 -13.88
CA GLY A 53 10.52 3.10 -13.19
C GLY A 53 10.55 2.87 -11.68
N ASN A 54 10.99 1.69 -11.25
CA ASN A 54 11.03 1.35 -9.83
C ASN A 54 12.03 2.22 -9.03
N THR A 55 13.05 2.80 -9.69
CA THR A 55 13.96 3.76 -9.03
C THR A 55 13.29 5.09 -8.65
N TYR A 56 12.07 5.35 -9.15
CA TYR A 56 11.27 6.54 -8.83
C TYR A 56 10.17 6.28 -7.80
N ARG A 57 10.06 5.06 -7.24
CA ARG A 57 9.01 4.69 -6.28
C ARG A 57 8.84 5.70 -5.15
N ASP A 58 9.90 6.02 -4.43
CA ASP A 58 9.84 6.97 -3.30
C ASP A 58 9.32 8.35 -3.73
N LYS A 59 9.72 8.82 -4.92
CA LYS A 59 9.25 10.10 -5.46
C LYS A 59 7.76 10.04 -5.83
N ILE A 60 7.30 8.90 -6.34
CA ILE A 60 5.89 8.67 -6.68
C ILE A 60 5.04 8.59 -5.41
N GLU A 61 5.49 7.88 -4.39
CA GLU A 61 4.81 7.81 -3.08
C GLU A 61 4.73 9.21 -2.43
N GLN A 62 5.81 10.00 -2.49
CA GLN A 62 5.78 11.40 -2.04
C GLN A 62 4.76 12.26 -2.79
N LEU A 63 4.67 12.10 -4.12
CA LEU A 63 3.68 12.80 -4.95
C LEU A 63 2.25 12.34 -4.65
N GLN A 64 2.03 11.03 -4.55
CA GLN A 64 0.75 10.42 -4.16
C GLN A 64 0.30 10.93 -2.80
N TRP A 65 1.21 11.05 -1.83
CA TRP A 65 0.88 11.60 -0.52
C TRP A 65 0.56 13.08 -0.55
N LYS A 66 1.33 13.87 -1.31
CA LYS A 66 1.02 15.29 -1.51
C LYS A 66 -0.39 15.47 -2.08
N LEU A 67 -0.74 14.71 -3.11
CA LEU A 67 -2.09 14.73 -3.70
C LEU A 67 -3.14 14.20 -2.73
N GLY A 68 -2.87 13.07 -2.08
CA GLY A 68 -3.76 12.43 -1.11
C GLY A 68 -4.15 13.37 0.03
N LYS A 69 -3.22 14.19 0.54
CA LYS A 69 -3.55 15.22 1.53
C LYS A 69 -4.55 16.26 1.04
N GLU A 70 -4.47 16.69 -0.22
CA GLU A 70 -5.45 17.62 -0.79
C GLU A 70 -6.82 16.96 -0.98
N ILE A 71 -6.86 15.68 -1.34
CA ILE A 71 -8.08 14.88 -1.43
C ILE A 71 -8.71 14.69 -0.05
N LEU A 72 -7.92 14.34 0.97
CA LEU A 72 -8.39 14.24 2.35
C LEU A 72 -8.99 15.56 2.85
N LYS A 73 -8.32 16.69 2.59
CA LYS A 73 -8.83 18.03 2.94
C LYS A 73 -10.15 18.37 2.25
N SER A 74 -10.41 17.81 1.06
CA SER A 74 -11.67 18.01 0.34
C SER A 74 -12.84 17.23 0.95
N GLY A 75 -12.56 16.27 1.83
CA GLY A 75 -13.54 15.39 2.46
C GLY A 75 -13.71 14.05 1.74
N THR A 76 -12.79 13.70 0.84
CA THR A 76 -12.81 12.42 0.11
C THR A 76 -11.81 11.44 0.73
N ASP A 77 -12.20 10.18 0.83
CA ASP A 77 -11.36 9.11 1.38
C ASP A 77 -10.23 8.74 0.40
N ILE A 78 -9.10 8.29 0.94
CA ILE A 78 -7.99 7.76 0.14
C ILE A 78 -7.52 6.42 0.68
N ILE A 79 -6.93 5.63 -0.20
CA ILE A 79 -6.25 4.37 0.16
C ILE A 79 -4.77 4.53 -0.16
N ILE A 80 -3.91 4.29 0.81
CA ILE A 80 -2.46 4.18 0.62
C ILE A 80 -2.11 2.70 0.48
N GLU A 81 -1.92 2.23 -0.76
CA GLU A 81 -1.59 0.85 -1.10
C GLU A 81 -0.09 0.70 -1.41
N TRP A 82 0.75 1.11 -0.48
CA TRP A 82 2.21 1.03 -0.62
C TRP A 82 2.79 -0.24 0.03
N GLY A 83 2.00 -0.87 0.90
CA GLY A 83 2.42 -1.97 1.76
C GLY A 83 3.00 -1.52 3.11
N THR A 84 3.34 -0.22 3.22
CA THR A 84 3.75 0.51 4.42
C THR A 84 4.55 -0.29 5.46
N TRP A 85 5.83 -0.49 5.14
CA TRP A 85 6.67 -1.52 5.77
C TRP A 85 7.26 -1.09 7.11
N GLY A 86 7.66 0.18 7.21
CA GLY A 86 8.27 0.72 8.44
C GLY A 86 7.24 1.35 9.36
N LYS A 87 7.44 1.21 10.66
CA LYS A 87 6.63 1.87 11.69
C LYS A 87 6.69 3.40 11.55
N ASP A 88 7.88 3.95 11.33
CA ASP A 88 8.08 5.40 11.16
C ASP A 88 7.27 5.95 9.98
N GLU A 89 7.18 5.19 8.88
CA GLU A 89 6.35 5.55 7.72
C GLU A 89 4.87 5.56 8.08
N ARG A 90 4.38 4.50 8.74
CA ARG A 90 2.98 4.40 9.19
C ARG A 90 2.61 5.52 10.16
N ASP A 91 3.49 5.81 11.12
CA ASP A 91 3.33 6.90 12.08
C ASP A 91 3.27 8.26 11.40
N ARG A 92 4.17 8.52 10.45
CA ARG A 92 4.16 9.76 9.68
C ARG A 92 2.83 9.95 8.95
N LEU A 93 2.38 8.93 8.22
CA LEU A 93 1.12 8.98 7.46
C LEU A 93 -0.09 9.19 8.38
N ARG A 94 -0.15 8.44 9.49
CA ARG A 94 -1.20 8.54 10.50
C ARG A 94 -1.25 9.93 11.13
N ASN A 95 -0.11 10.45 11.59
CA ASN A 95 -0.04 11.73 12.28
C ASN A 95 -0.40 12.89 11.34
N GLU A 96 0.16 12.90 10.14
CA GLU A 96 -0.16 13.93 9.14
C GLU A 96 -1.66 13.90 8.75
N ALA A 97 -2.27 12.72 8.55
CA ALA A 97 -3.70 12.61 8.27
C ALA A 97 -4.58 13.10 9.43
N LYS A 98 -4.22 12.76 10.68
CA LYS A 98 -4.92 13.26 11.88
C LYS A 98 -4.82 14.78 12.01
N THR A 99 -3.69 15.40 11.68
CA THR A 99 -3.55 16.88 11.64
C THR A 99 -4.49 17.53 10.62
N LEU A 100 -4.82 16.84 9.52
CA LEU A 100 -5.84 17.30 8.57
C LEU A 100 -7.28 17.13 9.07
N GLY A 101 -7.44 16.52 10.24
CA GLY A 101 -8.73 16.20 10.83
C GLY A 101 -9.38 14.97 10.21
N SER A 102 -8.65 14.12 9.50
CA SER A 102 -9.15 12.85 8.91
C SER A 102 -9.12 11.70 9.93
N HIS A 103 -9.92 10.67 9.70
CA HIS A 103 -9.77 9.37 10.35
C HIS A 103 -8.67 8.56 9.66
N VAL A 104 -8.06 7.63 10.38
CA VAL A 104 -7.03 6.72 9.86
C VAL A 104 -7.38 5.29 10.26
N LYS A 105 -7.66 4.45 9.28
CA LYS A 105 -7.98 3.03 9.47
C LYS A 105 -6.85 2.14 8.95
N PRO A 106 -6.18 1.34 9.81
CA PRO A 106 -5.11 0.46 9.40
C PRO A 106 -5.70 -0.88 8.93
N TYR A 107 -5.08 -1.44 7.90
CA TYR A 107 -5.37 -2.78 7.41
C TYR A 107 -4.05 -3.53 7.32
N TYR A 108 -3.72 -4.29 8.37
CA TYR A 108 -2.59 -5.19 8.35
C TYR A 108 -3.02 -6.55 7.77
N LEU A 109 -2.38 -6.97 6.68
CA LEU A 109 -2.57 -8.29 6.09
C LEU A 109 -1.32 -9.13 6.31
N HIS A 110 -1.53 -10.32 6.87
CA HIS A 110 -0.48 -11.28 7.20
C HIS A 110 -0.77 -12.63 6.52
N ALA A 111 0.29 -13.31 6.11
CA ALA A 111 0.28 -14.72 5.75
C ALA A 111 1.69 -15.29 5.88
N GLU A 112 1.78 -16.60 6.15
CA GLU A 112 3.04 -17.33 6.25
C GLU A 112 3.80 -17.34 4.91
N LYS A 113 5.13 -17.44 4.96
CA LYS A 113 6.02 -17.37 3.78
C LYS A 113 5.59 -18.31 2.65
N GLU A 114 5.22 -19.54 2.99
CA GLU A 114 4.80 -20.56 2.03
C GLU A 114 3.50 -20.15 1.30
N VAL A 115 2.59 -19.49 2.01
CA VAL A 115 1.35 -18.96 1.44
C VAL A 115 1.63 -17.75 0.54
N LEU A 116 2.50 -16.83 0.98
CA LEU A 116 2.95 -15.69 0.15
C LEU A 116 3.56 -16.20 -1.17
N LYS A 117 4.46 -17.17 -1.08
CA LYS A 117 5.11 -17.79 -2.24
C LYS A 117 4.07 -18.41 -3.18
N ALA A 118 3.14 -19.21 -2.66
CA ALA A 118 2.09 -19.82 -3.47
C ALA A 118 1.22 -18.77 -4.18
N HIS A 119 0.80 -17.71 -3.48
CA HIS A 119 0.03 -16.61 -4.08
C HIS A 119 0.81 -15.88 -5.17
N ILE A 120 2.10 -15.60 -4.94
CA ILE A 120 2.94 -14.90 -5.91
C ILE A 120 3.15 -15.76 -7.16
N LEU A 121 3.44 -17.06 -7.00
CA LEU A 121 3.59 -17.99 -8.12
C LEU A 121 2.30 -18.11 -8.94
N GLU A 122 1.14 -18.18 -8.28
CA GLU A 122 -0.14 -18.22 -8.98
C GLU A 122 -0.42 -16.92 -9.74
N ARG A 123 -0.19 -15.76 -9.11
CA ARG A 123 -0.30 -14.44 -9.76
C ARG A 123 0.62 -14.34 -10.98
N ASN A 124 1.86 -14.80 -10.87
CA ASN A 124 2.84 -14.73 -11.95
C ASN A 124 2.39 -15.50 -13.21
N LYS A 125 1.55 -16.54 -13.09
CA LYS A 125 0.99 -17.27 -14.25
C LYS A 125 0.08 -16.39 -15.10
N ASN A 126 -0.58 -15.41 -14.48
CA ASN A 126 -1.54 -14.50 -15.11
C ASN A 126 -1.25 -13.06 -14.73
N LEU A 127 -0.02 -12.61 -14.99
CA LEU A 127 0.46 -11.30 -14.59
C LEU A 127 -0.44 -10.18 -15.16
N GLY A 128 -1.08 -9.42 -14.28
CA GLY A 128 -1.86 -8.26 -14.67
C GLY A 128 -1.01 -7.10 -15.18
N LYS A 129 -1.62 -6.15 -15.89
CA LYS A 129 -0.95 -4.94 -16.42
C LYS A 129 -0.11 -4.20 -15.37
N TYR A 130 -0.58 -4.17 -14.12
CA TYR A 130 0.00 -3.36 -13.04
C TYR A 130 0.79 -4.16 -12.02
N GLU A 131 1.00 -5.45 -12.26
CA GLU A 131 1.68 -6.31 -11.31
C GLU A 131 3.17 -6.43 -11.69
N PHE A 132 4.05 -6.29 -10.70
CA PHE A 132 5.48 -6.57 -10.87
C PHE A 132 5.75 -8.06 -10.75
N LEU A 133 6.49 -8.60 -11.71
CA LEU A 133 6.94 -9.99 -11.68
C LEU A 133 7.96 -10.17 -10.55
N MET A 134 7.75 -11.19 -9.71
CA MET A 134 8.76 -11.68 -8.76
C MET A 134 9.26 -13.04 -9.26
N PRO A 135 10.47 -13.15 -9.80
CA PRO A 135 10.93 -14.38 -10.47
C PRO A 135 10.99 -15.59 -9.53
N GLU A 136 10.51 -16.75 -9.99
CA GLU A 136 10.46 -17.98 -9.18
C GLU A 136 11.85 -18.40 -8.66
N ASN A 137 12.90 -18.19 -9.44
CA ASN A 137 14.27 -18.56 -9.09
C ASN A 137 14.90 -17.68 -8.00
N THR A 138 14.37 -16.47 -7.73
CA THR A 138 14.84 -15.56 -6.68
C THR A 138 13.81 -15.37 -5.55
N LEU A 139 12.60 -15.92 -5.71
CA LEU A 139 11.45 -15.65 -4.86
C LEU A 139 11.67 -15.96 -3.38
N ASP A 140 12.33 -17.07 -3.05
CA ASP A 140 12.58 -17.42 -1.64
C ASP A 140 13.49 -16.40 -0.96
N GLU A 141 14.58 -16.00 -1.63
CA GLU A 141 15.53 -15.01 -1.10
C GLU A 141 14.91 -13.62 -1.00
N GLU A 142 14.09 -13.24 -1.97
CA GLU A 142 13.34 -11.98 -1.95
C GLU A 142 12.35 -11.93 -0.79
N LEU A 143 11.62 -13.02 -0.55
CA LEU A 143 10.69 -13.13 0.59
C LEU A 143 11.43 -13.12 1.93
N ASP A 144 12.57 -13.80 2.04
CA ASP A 144 13.36 -13.78 3.28
C ASP A 144 13.86 -12.36 3.60
N LYS A 145 14.39 -11.65 2.60
CA LYS A 145 14.77 -10.23 2.75
C LYS A 145 13.58 -9.36 3.10
N ALA A 146 12.43 -9.62 2.48
CA ALA A 146 11.22 -8.87 2.73
C ALA A 146 10.73 -9.03 4.18
N ILE A 147 10.66 -10.27 4.67
CA ILE A 147 10.28 -10.60 6.04
C ILE A 147 11.26 -10.00 7.05
N ALA A 148 12.57 -10.10 6.79
CA ALA A 148 13.59 -9.56 7.67
C ALA A 148 13.57 -8.03 7.79
N THR A 149 13.04 -7.33 6.78
CA THR A 149 13.00 -5.85 6.71
C THR A 149 11.66 -5.28 7.18
N PHE A 150 10.59 -6.08 7.15
CA PHE A 150 9.24 -5.61 7.45
C PHE A 150 8.99 -5.48 8.96
N GLU A 151 8.62 -4.30 9.40
CA GLU A 151 8.29 -4.03 10.79
C GLU A 151 6.80 -4.31 11.04
N VAL A 152 6.51 -5.51 11.55
CA VAL A 152 5.13 -5.96 11.86
C VAL A 152 4.46 -4.98 12.84
N PRO A 153 3.26 -4.44 12.51
CA PRO A 153 2.52 -3.61 13.45
C PRO A 153 2.23 -4.34 14.76
N THR A 154 2.55 -3.72 15.89
CA THR A 154 2.24 -4.27 17.20
C THR A 154 0.77 -4.01 17.55
N GLU A 155 0.23 -4.75 18.52
CA GLU A 155 -1.12 -4.48 19.04
C GLU A 155 -1.24 -3.05 19.59
N GLU A 156 -0.22 -2.58 20.33
CA GLU A 156 -0.14 -1.21 20.84
C GLU A 156 -0.19 -0.17 19.72
N GLU A 157 0.54 -0.38 18.62
CA GLU A 157 0.50 0.52 17.46
C GLU A 157 -0.91 0.57 16.86
N LEU A 158 -1.55 -0.58 16.68
CA LEU A 158 -2.88 -0.69 16.08
C LEU A 158 -3.98 -0.05 16.94
N GLU A 159 -3.82 -0.01 18.26
CA GLU A 159 -4.73 0.70 19.16
C GLU A 159 -4.71 2.22 18.98
N GLU A 160 -3.64 2.78 18.40
CA GLU A 160 -3.54 4.22 18.18
C GLU A 160 -4.32 4.73 16.95
N TYR A 161 -4.99 3.85 16.21
CA TYR A 161 -5.76 4.18 15.01
C TYR A 161 -7.28 4.26 15.26
N ASP A 162 -8.02 4.81 14.30
CA ASP A 162 -9.49 4.84 14.35
C ASP A 162 -10.08 3.46 14.01
N LYS A 163 -11.13 3.06 14.76
CA LYS A 163 -11.88 1.80 14.53
C LYS A 163 -12.98 1.96 13.49
#